data_AF-A0A3A4PIT2-F1
#
_entry.id   AF-A0A3A4PIT2-F1
#
_cell.length_a   1.000
_cell.length_b   1.000
_cell.length_c   1.000
_cell.angle_alpha   90.00
_cell.angle_beta   90.00
_cell.angle_gamma   90.00
#
_symmetry.space_group_name_H-M   'P 1'
#
loop_
_entity.id
_entity.type
_entity.pdbx_description
1 polymer ?
#
loop_
_entity_poly.entity_id
_entity_poly.type
_entity_poly.pdbx_seq_one_letter_code
_entity_poly.pdbx_strand_id
1 'polypeptide(L)' 'MKLLLDAHTLLWWLEDNPTLSTKAQAEISDENNLVQVSSATLWEMHIKNGLDRLRFPDNFHERLALRCTMYSIRKSE' A
#
# COMPACT_ATOMS: atom_id res chain seq x y z
N MET A 1 -15.32 1.95 -6.98
CA MET A 1 -15.01 0.48 -6.86
C MET A 1 -14.26 0.24 -5.54
N LYS A 2 -14.06 -1.01 -5.11
CA LYS A 2 -13.22 -1.35 -3.94
C LYS A 2 -11.97 -2.07 -4.41
N LEU A 3 -10.80 -1.54 -4.06
CA LEU A 3 -9.49 -2.06 -4.47
C LEU A 3 -8.72 -2.47 -3.22
N LEU A 4 -8.21 -3.70 -3.20
CA LEU A 4 -7.33 -4.19 -2.15
C LEU A 4 -5.92 -4.32 -2.74
N LEU A 5 -4.97 -3.55 -2.22
CA LEU A 5 -3.59 -3.57 -2.68
C LEU A 5 -2.80 -4.66 -1.95
N ASP A 6 -2.00 -5.43 -2.71
CA ASP A 6 -0.95 -6.28 -2.16
C ASP A 6 0.34 -5.47 -1.89
N ALA A 7 1.33 -6.10 -1.26
CA ALA A 7 2.58 -5.44 -0.86
C ALA A 7 3.35 -4.83 -2.04
N HIS A 8 3.45 -5.54 -3.18
CA HIS A 8 4.20 -5.05 -4.34
C HIS A 8 3.44 -3.93 -5.05
N THR A 9 2.13 -4.07 -5.23
CA THR A 9 1.32 -3.00 -5.82
C THR A 9 1.35 -1.74 -4.96
N LEU A 10 1.31 -1.87 -3.64
CA LEU A 10 1.44 -0.75 -2.72
C LEU A 10 2.80 -0.06 -2.87
N LEU A 11 3.90 -0.81 -2.87
CA LEU A 11 5.25 -0.25 -3.05
C LEU A 11 5.38 0.47 -4.39
N TRP A 12 4.95 -0.16 -5.48
CA TRP A 12 5.01 0.47 -6.80
C TRP A 12 4.22 1.76 -6.87
N TRP A 13 3.02 1.79 -6.28
CA TRP A 13 2.23 3.01 -6.24
C TRP A 13 2.84 4.08 -5.31
N LEU A 14 3.42 3.66 -4.18
CA LEU A 14 4.21 4.51 -3.29
C LEU A 14 5.60 4.83 -3.83
N GLU A 15 5.96 4.46 -5.05
CA GLU A 15 7.21 4.89 -5.70
C GLU A 15 6.95 5.49 -7.07
N ASP A 16 5.67 5.66 -7.44
CA ASP A 16 5.23 6.05 -8.77
C ASP A 16 5.95 5.21 -9.87
N ASN A 17 6.11 3.92 -9.57
CA ASN A 17 6.92 2.99 -10.34
C ASN A 17 6.25 2.68 -11.69
N PRO A 18 7.00 2.73 -12.81
CA PRO A 18 6.44 2.52 -14.16
C PRO A 18 5.92 1.10 -14.40
N THR A 19 6.23 0.14 -13.52
CA THR A 19 5.70 -1.23 -13.57
C THR A 19 4.20 -1.27 -13.30
N LEU A 20 3.68 -0.29 -12.55
CA LEU A 20 2.24 -0.17 -12.30
C LEU A 20 1.57 0.41 -13.55
N SER A 21 0.68 -0.37 -14.17
CA SER A 21 -0.02 0.08 -15.38
C SER A 21 -0.74 1.42 -15.18
N THR A 22 -0.81 2.25 -16.23
CA THR A 22 -1.47 3.56 -16.20
C THR A 22 -2.93 3.46 -15.78
N LYS A 23 -3.61 2.37 -16.18
CA LYS A 23 -4.97 2.07 -15.73
C LYS A 23 -5.03 1.83 -14.22
N ALA A 24 -4.15 0.98 -13.68
CA ALA A 24 -4.10 0.73 -12.23
C ALA A 24 -3.76 2.00 -11.45
N GLN A 25 -2.82 2.83 -11.94
CA GLN A 25 -2.52 4.13 -11.33
C GLN A 25 -3.75 5.05 -11.29
N ALA A 26 -4.49 5.14 -12.40
CA ALA A 26 -5.71 5.95 -12.48
C ALA A 26 -6.80 5.43 -11.51
N GLU A 27 -7.02 4.12 -11.47
CA GLU A 27 -8.02 3.51 -10.58
C GLU A 27 -7.64 3.66 -9.09
N ILE A 28 -6.36 3.55 -8.74
CA ILE A 28 -5.89 3.72 -7.36
C ILE A 28 -5.90 5.20 -6.94
N SER A 29 -5.68 6.12 -7.88
CA SER A 29 -5.66 7.57 -7.58
C SER A 29 -7.04 8.23 -7.68
N ASP A 30 -8.05 7.52 -8.17
CA ASP A 30 -9.43 7.99 -8.23
C ASP A 30 -10.04 8.02 -6.82
N GLU A 31 -10.43 9.20 -6.36
CA GLU A 31 -11.06 9.42 -5.05
C GLU A 31 -12.44 8.73 -4.90
N ASN A 32 -13.08 8.35 -6.00
CA ASN A 32 -14.32 7.58 -6.00
C ASN A 32 -14.08 6.08 -5.74
N ASN A 33 -12.82 5.65 -5.78
CA ASN A 33 -12.42 4.29 -5.48
C ASN A 33 -11.96 4.17 -4.03
N LEU A 34 -12.52 3.18 -3.32
CA LEU A 34 -12.07 2.84 -1.99
C LEU A 34 -10.84 1.94 -2.09
N VAL A 35 -9.66 2.54 -1.93
CA VAL A 35 -8.38 1.83 -1.88
C VAL A 35 -8.06 1.42 -0.45
N GLN A 36 -7.83 0.13 -0.26
CA GLN A 36 -7.53 -0.45 1.04
C GLN A 36 -6.24 -1.25 0.98
N VAL A 37 -5.52 -1.25 2.10
CA VAL A 37 -4.35 -2.10 2.34
C VAL A 37 -4.65 -2.95 3.57
N SER A 38 -4.36 -4.25 3.48
CA SER A 38 -4.49 -5.16 4.61
C SER A 38 -3.44 -4.86 5.69
N SER A 39 -3.84 -4.85 6.96
CA SER A 39 -2.91 -4.72 8.08
C SER A 39 -1.87 -5.85 8.10
N ALA A 40 -2.23 -7.06 7.63
CA ALA A 40 -1.29 -8.18 7.53
C ALA A 40 -0.20 -7.92 6.49
N THR A 41 -0.55 -7.30 5.36
CA THR A 41 0.41 -6.88 4.33
C THR A 41 1.40 -5.86 4.89
N LEU A 42 0.90 -4.86 5.63
CA LEU A 42 1.76 -3.85 6.26
C LEU A 42 2.70 -4.47 7.32
N TRP A 43 2.19 -5.40 8.11
CA TRP A 43 3.00 -6.13 9.10
C TRP A 43 4.08 -7.00 8.44
N GLU A 44 3.75 -7.74 7.38
CA GLU A 44 4.71 -8.55 6.64
C GLU A 44 5.81 -7.67 6.01
N MET A 45 5.43 -6.51 5.47
CA MET A 45 6.36 -5.51 4.96
C MET A 45 7.30 -5.00 6.06
N HIS A 46 6.79 -4.71 7.26
CA HIS A 46 7.63 -4.28 8.40
C HIS A 46 8.61 -5.38 8.84
N ILE A 47 8.18 -6.64 8.87
CA ILE A 47 9.08 -7.77 9.18
C ILE A 47 10.17 -7.90 8.12
N LYS A 48 9.79 -7.87 6.84
CA LYS A 48 10.74 -7.95 5.73
C LYS A 48 11.74 -6.78 5.77
N ASN A 49 11.31 -5.60 6.17
CA ASN A 49 12.18 -4.45 6.40
C ASN A 49 13.15 -4.66 7.55
N GLY A 50 12.69 -5.20 8.68
CA GLY A 50 13.57 -5.55 9.81
C GLY A 50 14.60 -6.64 9.48
N LEU A 51 14.36 -7.45 8.45
CA LEU A 51 15.26 -8.50 7.96
C LEU A 51 16.19 -8.04 6.81
N ASP A 52 16.23 -6.74 6.49
CA ASP A 52 16.92 -6.16 5.31
C ASP A 52 16.52 -6.81 3.97
N ARG A 53 15.36 -7.49 3.92
CA ARG A 53 14.82 -8.14 2.70
C ARG A 53 13.94 -7.20 1.87
N LEU A 54 13.54 -6.09 2.46
CA LEU A 54 12.77 -5.03 1.84
C LEU A 54 13.28 -3.71 2.39
N ARG A 55 13.44 -2.69 1.55
CA ARG A 55 13.73 -1.34 2.03
C ARG A 55 12.51 -0.48 1.75
N PHE A 56 12.03 0.20 2.78
CA PHE A 56 11.01 1.20 2.58
C PHE A 56 11.59 2.44 1.88
N PRO A 57 10.83 3.04 0.96
CA PRO A 57 11.21 4.34 0.42
C PRO A 57 11.21 5.39 1.54
N ASP A 58 12.00 6.44 1.36
CA ASP A 58 11.99 7.58 2.26
C ASP A 58 10.55 8.14 2.36
N ASN A 59 10.15 8.55 3.57
CA ASN A 59 8.80 9.03 3.87
C ASN A 59 7.66 8.02 3.61
N PHE A 60 7.94 6.70 3.63
CA PHE A 60 6.95 5.65 3.44
C PHE A 60 5.67 5.85 4.28
N HIS A 61 5.80 6.15 5.58
CA HIS A 61 4.64 6.37 6.45
C HIS A 61 3.84 7.62 6.08
N GLU A 62 4.49 8.71 5.68
CA GLU A 62 3.81 9.94 5.26
C GLU A 62 3.06 9.72 3.95
N ARG A 63 3.69 9.05 2.99
CA ARG A 63 3.07 8.72 1.70
C ARG A 63 1.91 7.74 1.86
N LEU A 64 2.02 6.79 2.80
CA LEU A 64 0.93 5.88 3.15
C LEU A 64 -0.24 6.65 3.77
N ALA A 65 0.03 7.57 4.71
CA ALA A 65 -1.01 8.37 5.36
C ALA A 65 -1.72 9.35 4.42
N LEU A 66 -0.99 9.94 3.47
CA LEU A 66 -1.54 10.89 2.49
C LEU A 66 -2.40 10.23 1.43
N ARG A 67 -2.10 8.96 1.08
CA ARG A 67 -2.72 8.31 -0.07
C ARG A 67 -3.64 7.14 0.28
N CYS A 68 -3.50 6.51 1.45
CA CYS A 68 -4.32 5.36 1.85
C CYS A 68 -5.10 5.58 3.14
N THR A 69 -6.38 5.17 3.12
CA THR A 69 -7.11 4.86 4.35
C THR A 69 -6.74 3.46 4.83
N MET A 70 -6.03 3.35 5.95
CA MET A 70 -5.72 2.06 6.57
C MET A 70 -6.99 1.43 7.14
N TYR A 71 -7.38 0.29 6.57
CA TYR A 71 -8.44 -0.54 7.13
C TYR A 71 -7.84 -1.40 8.24
N SER A 72 -8.16 -1.06 9.49
CA SER A 72 -7.88 -1.92 10.63
C SER A 72 -8.73 -3.17 10.48
N ILE A 73 -8.09 -4.30 10.16
CA ILE A 73 -8.74 -5.59 10.34
C ILE A 73 -9.00 -5.68 11.83
N ARG A 74 -10.27 -5.56 12.24
CA ARG A 74 -10.66 -5.79 13.65
C ARG A 74 -9.96 -7.06 14.08
N LYS A 75 -9.15 -6.99 15.14
CA LYS A 75 -8.80 -8.16 15.93
C LYS A 75 -10.13 -8.87 16.22
N SER A 76 -10.35 -10.02 15.59
CA SER A 76 -11.23 -11.00 16.20
C SER A 76 -10.54 -11.40 17.49
N GLU A 77 -11.21 -11.12 18.61
CA GLU A 77 -10.92 -11.72 19.90
C GLU A 77 -10.79 -13.24 19.81
#